data_AF-A0AAW1BKV4-F1
#
_entry.id   AF-A0AAW1BKV4-F1
#
_cell.length_a   1.000
_cell.length_b   1.000
_cell.length_c   1.000
_cell.angle_alpha   90.00
_cell.angle_beta   90.00
_cell.angle_gamma   90.00
#
_symmetry.space_group_name_H-M   'P 1'
#
loop_
_entity.id
_entity.type
_entity.pdbx_description
1 polymer ?
#
loop_
_entity_poly.entity_id
_entity_poly.type
_entity_poly.pdbx_seq_one_letter_code
_entity_poly.pdbx_strand_id
1 'polypeptide(L)'
;MEIGIVDKIIEKAFKVWSQVTPLTFKKVPDGNADIFISFHSGVHGDFYPFDGPGGILAHAYAPGLGIGGDAHFDEDEFWGNGVEGTNLFYTAVHEFGHSLGLFHSQDPNAVMYPVYKKPEANQQILSQDDIKGIQYLYVDAVSENNEKDETFFFKGNQFWVVKGDYVLPGYPKPIHSLGFPKDVTKLDAAVFSANEKKTYYFSSDRYWSYDENSQTMNRKPQRIQDGFPGITGKVDAVFHYNDVLYFFKGTHQYEFDPNTRRVTRILKANSWFSC
;
A
#
# COMPACT_ATOMS: atom_id res chain seq x y z
N MET A 1 -3.05 1.38 32.83
CA MET A 1 -3.75 0.22 32.21
C MET A 1 -2.92 -1.04 32.48
N GLU A 2 -3.51 -2.23 32.63
CA GLU A 2 -2.70 -3.47 32.80
C GLU A 2 -1.92 -3.80 31.52
N ILE A 3 -0.66 -4.21 31.64
CA ILE A 3 0.25 -4.51 30.50
C ILE A 3 -0.39 -5.50 29.51
N GLY A 4 -1.09 -6.53 30.01
CA GLY A 4 -1.75 -7.53 29.17
C GLY A 4 -2.94 -6.99 28.36
N ILE A 5 -3.50 -5.83 28.72
CA ILE A 5 -4.54 -5.14 27.93
C ILE A 5 -3.89 -4.32 26.83
N VAL A 6 -2.80 -3.60 27.14
CA VAL A 6 -2.04 -2.80 26.16
C VAL A 6 -1.55 -3.71 25.03
N ASP A 7 -0.94 -4.84 25.34
CA ASP A 7 -0.47 -5.80 24.33
C ASP A 7 -1.55 -6.24 23.35
N LYS A 8 -2.76 -6.52 23.85
CA LYS A 8 -3.91 -6.91 23.01
C LYS A 8 -4.39 -5.77 22.13
N ILE A 9 -4.35 -4.53 22.63
CA ILE A 9 -4.74 -3.34 21.87
C ILE A 9 -3.75 -3.11 20.72
N ILE A 10 -2.45 -3.16 21.02
CA ILE A 10 -1.39 -2.98 20.03
C ILE A 10 -1.45 -4.08 18.95
N GLU A 11 -1.59 -5.35 19.35
CA GLU A 11 -1.76 -6.46 18.40
C GLU A 11 -2.99 -6.24 17.51
N LYS A 12 -4.11 -5.80 18.09
CA LYS A 12 -5.33 -5.50 17.34
C LYS A 12 -5.12 -4.33 16.37
N ALA A 13 -4.39 -3.29 16.75
CA ALA A 13 -4.12 -2.13 15.91
C ALA A 13 -3.28 -2.50 14.68
N PHE A 14 -2.21 -3.28 14.84
CA PHE A 14 -1.47 -3.82 13.69
C PHE A 14 -2.31 -4.72 12.79
N LYS A 15 -3.21 -5.50 13.39
CA LYS A 15 -4.12 -6.36 12.64
C LYS A 15 -5.04 -5.59 11.70
N VAL A 16 -5.41 -4.35 12.04
CA VAL A 16 -6.19 -3.48 11.15
C VAL A 16 -5.45 -3.25 9.83
N TRP A 17 -4.16 -2.91 9.89
CA TRP A 17 -3.33 -2.70 8.71
C TRP A 17 -3.01 -4.01 7.97
N SER A 18 -2.70 -5.09 8.70
CA SER A 18 -2.38 -6.40 8.08
C SER A 18 -3.58 -7.05 7.39
N GLN A 19 -4.81 -6.61 7.66
CA GLN A 19 -6.01 -7.14 6.99
C GLN A 19 -6.18 -6.61 5.57
N VAL A 20 -5.64 -5.42 5.30
CA VAL A 20 -5.76 -4.74 3.99
C VAL A 20 -4.43 -4.64 3.26
N THR A 21 -3.37 -5.19 3.85
CA THR A 21 -2.02 -5.23 3.29
C THR A 21 -1.45 -6.66 3.37
N PRO A 22 -0.37 -6.96 2.64
CA PRO A 22 0.42 -8.17 2.85
C PRO A 22 1.29 -8.16 4.12
N LEU A 23 1.33 -7.05 4.86
CA LEU A 23 2.26 -6.90 5.96
C LEU A 23 1.93 -7.90 7.06
N THR A 24 2.96 -8.45 7.68
CA THR A 24 2.82 -9.29 8.86
C THR A 24 3.60 -8.65 10.00
N PHE A 25 3.01 -8.65 11.18
CA PHE A 25 3.60 -8.05 12.36
C PHE A 25 3.85 -9.14 13.39
N LYS A 26 5.04 -9.11 13.99
CA LYS A 26 5.44 -10.06 15.01
C LYS A 26 6.03 -9.30 16.17
N LYS A 27 5.40 -9.39 17.34
CA LYS A 27 5.99 -8.93 18.59
C LYS A 27 7.26 -9.73 18.85
N VAL A 28 8.38 -9.05 19.07
CA VAL A 28 9.67 -9.65 19.41
C VAL A 28 10.09 -9.21 20.83
N PRO A 29 10.69 -10.10 21.63
CA PRO A 29 11.31 -9.71 22.88
C PRO A 29 12.64 -9.01 22.60
N ASP A 30 12.75 -7.75 23.04
CA ASP A 30 13.92 -6.84 23.12
C ASP A 30 14.98 -6.80 21.98
N GLY A 31 15.33 -5.56 21.59
CA GLY A 31 16.65 -5.22 21.03
C GLY A 31 16.80 -5.17 19.51
N ASN A 32 15.80 -5.60 18.72
CA ASN A 32 15.86 -5.51 17.26
C ASN A 32 14.47 -5.56 16.62
N ALA A 33 13.60 -4.60 16.96
CA ALA A 33 12.31 -4.40 16.31
C ALA A 33 12.42 -3.30 15.24
N ASP A 34 11.63 -3.40 14.18
CA ASP A 34 11.52 -2.34 13.17
C ASP A 34 10.66 -1.15 13.66
N ILE A 35 9.80 -1.38 14.65
CA ILE A 35 8.90 -0.38 15.25
C ILE A 35 8.96 -0.58 16.77
N PHE A 36 9.55 0.37 17.48
CA PHE A 36 9.45 0.46 18.94
C PHE A 36 8.20 1.25 19.33
N ILE A 37 7.55 0.76 20.39
CA ILE A 37 6.33 1.35 20.94
C ILE A 37 6.64 1.68 22.39
N SER A 38 6.54 2.95 22.74
CA SER A 38 6.85 3.43 24.08
C SER A 38 5.85 4.48 24.56
N PHE A 39 5.78 4.63 25.88
CA PHE A 39 4.98 5.65 26.53
C PHE A 39 5.91 6.56 27.33
N HIS A 40 5.71 7.86 27.20
CA HIS A 40 6.58 8.87 27.77
C HIS A 40 5.80 10.11 28.20
N SER A 41 6.32 10.88 29.16
CA SER A 41 5.80 12.20 29.52
C SER A 41 6.81 13.28 29.14
N GLY A 42 6.35 14.42 28.64
CA GLY A 42 7.19 15.60 28.38
C GLY A 42 8.37 15.33 27.43
N VAL A 43 9.57 15.80 27.80
CA VAL A 43 10.81 15.58 27.02
C VAL A 43 11.30 14.14 27.21
N HIS A 44 11.41 13.37 26.12
CA HIS A 44 11.61 11.92 26.21
C HIS A 44 12.63 11.34 25.22
N GLY A 45 13.65 12.11 24.84
CA GLY A 45 14.81 11.61 24.11
C GLY A 45 14.77 11.83 22.59
N ASP A 46 13.74 12.49 22.09
CA ASP A 46 13.67 13.05 20.74
C ASP A 46 13.42 14.58 20.76
N PHE A 47 13.17 15.18 19.58
CA PHE A 47 12.96 16.62 19.43
C PHE A 47 11.49 17.06 19.58
N TYR A 48 10.58 16.15 19.95
CA TYR A 48 9.14 16.39 19.98
C TYR A 48 8.56 16.08 21.38
N PRO A 49 8.75 16.99 22.36
CA PRO A 49 8.22 16.76 23.71
C PRO A 49 6.68 16.77 23.73
N PHE A 50 6.11 15.92 24.58
CA PHE A 50 4.67 15.94 24.88
C PHE A 50 4.28 17.12 25.79
N ASP A 51 3.00 17.49 25.78
CA ASP A 51 2.45 18.67 26.44
C ASP A 51 1.59 18.38 27.69
N GLY A 52 1.46 17.11 28.07
CA GLY A 52 0.68 16.68 29.23
C GLY A 52 -0.78 16.36 28.84
N PRO A 53 -1.74 16.42 29.76
CA PRO A 53 -3.11 15.98 29.45
C PRO A 53 -3.80 16.80 28.35
N GLY A 54 -4.25 16.12 27.29
CA GLY A 54 -4.84 16.69 26.08
C GLY A 54 -3.77 17.25 25.14
N GLY A 55 -4.18 17.69 23.95
CA GLY A 55 -3.21 18.23 22.97
C GLY A 55 -2.57 17.10 22.15
N ILE A 56 -1.26 16.87 22.32
CA ILE A 56 -0.52 15.87 21.56
C ILE A 56 -0.69 14.50 22.23
N LEU A 57 -1.53 13.65 21.64
CA LEU A 57 -1.83 12.33 22.21
C LEU A 57 -0.69 11.32 21.99
N ALA A 58 -0.04 11.41 20.83
CA ALA A 58 1.00 10.50 20.38
C ALA A 58 1.71 11.10 19.14
N HIS A 59 2.84 10.51 18.77
CA HIS A 59 3.46 10.72 17.47
C HIS A 59 4.17 9.45 16.99
N ALA A 60 4.40 9.36 15.69
CA ALA A 60 5.20 8.29 15.09
C ALA A 60 6.07 8.78 13.93
N TYR A 61 7.14 8.03 13.68
CA TYR A 61 8.09 8.32 12.62
C TYR A 61 7.83 7.45 11.39
N ALA A 62 8.01 8.02 10.20
CA ALA A 62 7.96 7.27 8.96
C ALA A 62 9.02 6.14 8.93
N PRO A 63 8.82 5.08 8.11
CA PRO A 63 9.77 3.97 8.00
C PRO A 63 11.21 4.44 7.73
N GLY A 64 12.17 3.91 8.48
CA GLY A 64 13.57 4.30 8.34
C GLY A 64 14.52 3.53 9.24
N LEU A 65 15.78 3.96 9.27
CA LEU A 65 16.78 3.43 10.22
C LEU A 65 16.71 4.20 11.54
N GLY A 66 17.15 3.57 12.64
CA GLY A 66 17.15 4.20 13.96
C GLY A 66 15.72 4.33 14.50
N ILE A 67 15.27 5.56 14.76
CA ILE A 67 13.92 5.86 15.27
C ILE A 67 12.82 5.73 14.20
N GLY A 68 13.19 5.50 12.94
CA GLY A 68 12.23 5.41 11.84
C GLY A 68 11.29 4.22 12.01
N GLY A 69 9.99 4.47 12.08
CA GLY A 69 8.96 3.48 12.39
C GLY A 69 8.43 3.57 13.81
N ASP A 70 9.18 4.14 14.76
CA ASP A 70 8.81 4.17 16.17
C ASP A 70 7.55 5.00 16.42
N ALA A 71 6.77 4.60 17.42
CA ALA A 71 5.55 5.28 17.87
C ALA A 71 5.61 5.54 19.37
N HIS A 72 5.46 6.81 19.76
CA HIS A 72 5.46 7.26 21.15
C HIS A 72 4.05 7.74 21.53
N PHE A 73 3.60 7.38 22.72
CA PHE A 73 2.30 7.76 23.26
C PHE A 73 2.52 8.61 24.52
N ASP A 74 1.75 9.68 24.68
CA ASP A 74 1.85 10.50 25.90
C ASP A 74 1.29 9.72 27.10
N GLU A 75 2.13 9.45 28.10
CA GLU A 75 1.74 8.74 29.34
C GLU A 75 0.85 9.61 30.23
N ASP A 76 0.82 10.93 30.04
CA ASP A 76 -0.02 11.85 30.81
C ASP A 76 -1.50 11.82 30.36
N GLU A 77 -1.80 11.13 29.25
CA GLU A 77 -3.15 10.88 28.76
C GLU A 77 -3.92 9.84 29.57
N PHE A 78 -5.24 10.04 29.68
CA PHE A 78 -6.12 9.03 30.27
C PHE A 78 -6.51 7.97 29.22
N TRP A 79 -5.63 6.97 29.02
CA TRP A 79 -5.85 5.88 28.07
C TRP A 79 -6.97 4.93 28.52
N GLY A 80 -8.08 4.91 27.77
CA GLY A 80 -9.30 4.18 28.09
C GLY A 80 -9.83 3.30 26.94
N ASN A 81 -10.99 2.66 27.18
CA ASN A 81 -11.66 1.77 26.22
C ASN A 81 -12.79 2.45 25.42
N GLY A 82 -12.89 3.78 25.49
CA GLY A 82 -13.78 4.58 24.66
C GLY A 82 -15.12 4.99 25.29
N VAL A 83 -15.40 4.71 26.56
CA VAL A 83 -16.54 5.37 27.25
C VAL A 83 -16.10 6.71 27.86
N GLU A 84 -14.91 6.71 28.49
CA GLU A 84 -14.21 7.88 29.01
C GLU A 84 -12.73 7.81 28.57
N GLY A 85 -12.07 8.96 28.43
CA GLY A 85 -10.65 9.04 28.05
C GLY A 85 -10.33 8.90 26.56
N THR A 86 -9.04 8.92 26.25
CA THR A 86 -8.47 8.78 24.90
C THR A 86 -8.40 7.28 24.55
N ASN A 87 -8.89 6.89 23.37
CA ASN A 87 -8.94 5.48 22.99
C ASN A 87 -7.61 5.04 22.37
N LEU A 88 -6.80 4.34 23.17
CA LEU A 88 -5.47 3.85 22.76
C LEU A 88 -5.51 3.04 21.46
N PHE A 89 -6.58 2.28 21.21
CA PHE A 89 -6.69 1.49 19.98
C PHE A 89 -6.75 2.38 18.74
N TYR A 90 -7.56 3.44 18.74
CA TYR A 90 -7.69 4.31 17.58
C TYR A 90 -6.46 5.19 17.37
N THR A 91 -5.88 5.71 18.45
CA THR A 91 -4.62 6.44 18.38
C THR A 91 -3.50 5.53 17.86
N ALA A 92 -3.38 4.29 18.35
CA ALA A 92 -2.38 3.36 17.84
C ALA A 92 -2.59 2.99 16.36
N VAL A 93 -3.84 2.84 15.89
CA VAL A 93 -4.09 2.61 14.46
C VAL A 93 -3.60 3.80 13.62
N HIS A 94 -3.85 5.04 14.07
CA HIS A 94 -3.35 6.26 13.42
C HIS A 94 -1.82 6.29 13.38
N GLU A 95 -1.16 6.18 14.53
CA GLU A 95 0.30 6.23 14.60
C GLU A 95 0.96 5.13 13.78
N PHE A 96 0.41 3.92 13.76
CA PHE A 96 0.94 2.85 12.93
C PHE A 96 0.76 3.11 11.44
N GLY A 97 -0.21 3.93 11.02
CA GLY A 97 -0.25 4.40 9.63
C GLY A 97 1.00 5.21 9.29
N HIS A 98 1.44 6.11 10.18
CA HIS A 98 2.71 6.83 10.04
C HIS A 98 3.92 5.90 10.08
N SER A 99 3.97 4.96 11.03
CA SER A 99 5.02 3.92 11.09
C SER A 99 5.12 3.10 9.81
N LEU A 100 4.04 3.03 9.02
CA LEU A 100 3.96 2.33 7.74
C LEU A 100 4.07 3.28 6.52
N GLY A 101 4.35 4.57 6.74
CA GLY A 101 4.66 5.53 5.68
C GLY A 101 3.47 6.32 5.13
N LEU A 102 2.30 6.24 5.77
CA LEU A 102 1.20 7.14 5.46
C LEU A 102 1.45 8.52 6.07
N PHE A 103 1.02 9.56 5.36
CA PHE A 103 0.90 10.91 5.91
C PHE A 103 -0.54 11.20 6.30
N HIS A 104 -0.76 12.35 6.94
CA HIS A 104 -2.09 12.80 7.27
C HIS A 104 -3.00 12.90 6.03
N SER A 105 -4.20 12.37 6.17
CA SER A 105 -5.27 12.51 5.18
C SER A 105 -5.99 13.85 5.35
N GLN A 106 -6.56 14.35 4.25
CA GLN A 106 -7.51 15.47 4.26
C GLN A 106 -8.97 14.99 4.42
N ASP A 107 -9.22 13.68 4.31
CA ASP A 107 -10.56 13.10 4.50
C ASP A 107 -10.90 13.08 6.01
N PRO A 108 -11.93 13.81 6.46
CA PRO A 108 -12.32 13.86 7.87
C PRO A 108 -12.84 12.53 8.45
N ASN A 109 -13.04 11.51 7.61
CA ASN A 109 -13.46 10.16 8.01
C ASN A 109 -12.30 9.15 8.02
N ALA A 110 -11.13 9.52 7.50
CA ALA A 110 -9.93 8.68 7.52
C ALA A 110 -9.37 8.56 8.94
N VAL A 111 -8.84 7.38 9.27
CA VAL A 111 -8.09 7.23 10.54
C VAL A 111 -6.87 8.11 10.52
N MET A 112 -6.24 8.34 9.36
CA MET A 112 -5.10 9.24 9.18
C MET A 112 -5.48 10.74 9.18
N TYR A 113 -6.72 11.12 9.48
CA TYR A 113 -7.07 12.53 9.68
C TYR A 113 -6.39 13.06 10.96
N PRO A 114 -5.74 14.25 10.95
CA PRO A 114 -4.86 14.71 12.04
C PRO A 114 -5.58 15.10 13.34
N VAL A 115 -6.92 15.10 13.37
CA VAL A 115 -7.70 15.45 14.56
C VAL A 115 -8.39 14.20 15.07
N TYR A 116 -8.06 13.83 16.31
CA TYR A 116 -8.70 12.70 16.98
C TYR A 116 -10.22 12.86 17.00
N LYS A 117 -10.92 11.88 16.45
CA LYS A 117 -12.37 11.76 16.53
C LYS A 117 -12.72 10.42 17.11
N LYS A 118 -13.63 10.43 18.07
CA LYS A 118 -14.23 9.21 18.59
C LYS A 118 -15.08 8.60 17.46
N PRO A 119 -14.78 7.38 17.00
CA PRO A 119 -15.53 6.77 15.91
C PRO A 119 -16.91 6.32 16.39
N GLU A 120 -17.87 6.38 15.47
CA GLU A 120 -19.24 5.95 15.74
C GLU A 120 -19.33 4.42 15.85
N ALA A 121 -20.33 3.91 16.59
CA ALA A 121 -20.45 2.50 16.97
C ALA A 121 -20.51 1.50 15.79
N ASN A 122 -20.71 1.97 14.55
CA ASN A 122 -20.78 1.15 13.34
C ASN A 122 -19.85 1.62 12.21
N GLN A 123 -18.90 2.52 12.51
CA GLN A 123 -17.97 3.01 11.50
C GLN A 123 -16.85 1.98 11.26
N GLN A 124 -16.52 1.75 9.98
CA GLN A 124 -15.34 0.96 9.62
C GLN A 124 -14.08 1.69 10.10
N ILE A 125 -13.11 0.95 10.65
CA ILE A 125 -11.92 1.54 11.28
C ILE A 125 -11.05 2.28 10.25
N LEU A 126 -10.75 1.64 9.12
CA LEU A 126 -10.04 2.29 8.01
C LEU A 126 -11.06 2.82 7.01
N SER A 127 -10.94 4.08 6.63
CA SER A 127 -11.63 4.59 5.45
C SER A 127 -11.01 4.01 4.19
N GLN A 128 -11.65 4.23 3.03
CA GLN A 128 -11.01 3.80 1.79
C GLN A 128 -9.73 4.60 1.50
N ASP A 129 -9.69 5.88 1.87
CA ASP A 129 -8.49 6.69 1.67
C ASP A 129 -7.28 6.04 2.36
N ASP A 130 -7.46 5.58 3.61
CA ASP A 130 -6.44 4.83 4.35
C ASP A 130 -6.05 3.53 3.63
N ILE A 131 -7.04 2.75 3.17
CA ILE A 131 -6.81 1.47 2.49
C ILE A 131 -6.05 1.66 1.17
N LYS A 132 -6.43 2.66 0.37
CA LYS A 132 -5.74 2.98 -0.88
C LYS A 132 -4.31 3.43 -0.62
N GLY A 133 -4.13 4.36 0.31
CA GLY A 133 -2.81 4.87 0.67
C GLY A 133 -1.87 3.73 1.06
N ILE A 134 -2.32 2.84 1.94
CA ILE A 134 -1.45 1.77 2.43
C ILE A 134 -1.20 0.69 1.38
N GLN A 135 -2.19 0.35 0.56
CA GLN A 135 -2.01 -0.60 -0.52
C GLN A 135 -1.03 -0.07 -1.56
N TYR A 136 -1.09 1.22 -1.88
CA TYR A 136 -0.15 1.84 -2.82
C TYR A 136 1.31 1.68 -2.38
N LEU A 137 1.58 1.72 -1.07
CA LEU A 137 2.94 1.58 -0.53
C LEU A 137 3.49 0.15 -0.58
N TYR A 138 2.64 -0.87 -0.57
CA TYR A 138 3.08 -2.25 -0.29
C TYR A 138 2.68 -3.31 -1.34
N VAL A 139 2.25 -2.90 -2.53
CA VAL A 139 1.90 -3.79 -3.65
C VAL A 139 3.11 -4.16 -4.52
N ASP A 140 2.99 -5.27 -5.25
CA ASP A 140 4.00 -5.70 -6.24
C ASP A 140 3.70 -5.16 -7.65
N ALA A 141 2.42 -4.98 -7.99
CA ALA A 141 2.00 -4.43 -9.28
C ALA A 141 0.63 -3.74 -9.17
N VAL A 142 0.37 -2.78 -10.04
CA VAL A 142 -0.92 -2.08 -10.16
C VAL A 142 -1.33 -2.04 -11.63
N SER A 143 -2.61 -2.21 -11.92
CA SER A 143 -3.17 -1.96 -13.26
C SER A 143 -4.47 -1.18 -13.13
N GLU A 144 -4.57 -0.08 -13.86
CA GLU A 144 -5.77 0.76 -13.87
C GLU A 144 -6.56 0.57 -15.17
N ASN A 145 -7.80 0.10 -15.06
CA ASN A 145 -8.73 0.01 -16.17
C ASN A 145 -9.69 1.21 -16.14
N ASN A 146 -9.25 2.28 -16.81
CA ASN A 146 -9.99 3.55 -16.90
C ASN A 146 -11.37 3.43 -17.56
N GLU A 147 -11.64 2.38 -18.34
CA GLU A 147 -12.94 2.17 -18.98
C GLU A 147 -13.99 1.61 -18.02
N LYS A 148 -13.54 0.88 -17.01
CA LYS A 148 -14.39 0.28 -15.97
C LYS A 148 -14.37 1.06 -14.66
N ASP A 149 -13.48 2.05 -14.56
CA ASP A 149 -13.13 2.75 -13.32
C ASP A 149 -12.66 1.74 -12.25
N GLU A 150 -11.81 0.78 -12.65
CA GLU A 150 -11.33 -0.28 -11.76
C GLU A 150 -9.80 -0.29 -11.69
N THR A 151 -9.25 -0.18 -10.48
CA THR A 151 -7.82 -0.32 -10.20
C THR A 151 -7.55 -1.66 -9.52
N PHE A 152 -6.68 -2.46 -10.13
CA PHE A 152 -6.26 -3.76 -9.63
C PHE A 152 -4.92 -3.61 -8.90
N PHE A 153 -4.88 -4.03 -7.64
CA PHE A 153 -3.68 -4.05 -6.82
C PHE A 153 -3.24 -5.50 -6.62
N PHE A 154 -1.99 -5.82 -6.94
CA PHE A 154 -1.46 -7.19 -6.87
C PHE A 154 -0.38 -7.28 -5.80
N LYS A 155 -0.41 -8.37 -5.03
CA LYS A 155 0.64 -8.68 -4.07
C LYS A 155 0.75 -10.18 -3.84
N GLY A 156 1.95 -10.72 -4.04
CA GLY A 156 2.15 -12.16 -4.02
C GLY A 156 1.14 -12.84 -4.94
N ASN A 157 0.46 -13.85 -4.44
CA ASN A 157 -0.53 -14.60 -5.20
C ASN A 157 -1.96 -14.06 -5.06
N GLN A 158 -2.14 -12.84 -4.54
CA GLN A 158 -3.44 -12.21 -4.32
C GLN A 158 -3.58 -10.88 -5.06
N PHE A 159 -4.82 -10.48 -5.29
CA PHE A 159 -5.15 -9.15 -5.79
C PHE A 159 -6.44 -8.62 -5.20
N TRP A 160 -6.57 -7.29 -5.22
CA TRP A 160 -7.75 -6.52 -4.87
C TRP A 160 -8.20 -5.70 -6.08
N VAL A 161 -9.49 -5.40 -6.16
CA VAL A 161 -10.02 -4.46 -7.14
C VAL A 161 -10.69 -3.32 -6.40
N VAL A 162 -10.32 -2.10 -6.75
CA VAL A 162 -10.87 -0.86 -6.24
C VAL A 162 -11.66 -0.18 -7.35
N LYS A 163 -12.88 0.27 -7.06
CA LYS A 163 -13.68 1.07 -7.98
C LYS A 163 -14.00 2.41 -7.33
N GLY A 164 -13.67 3.50 -7.99
CA GLY A 164 -13.69 4.83 -7.38
C GLY A 164 -12.92 4.80 -6.05
N ASP A 165 -13.64 4.96 -4.95
CA ASP A 165 -13.16 4.95 -3.56
C ASP A 165 -13.72 3.80 -2.72
N TYR A 166 -13.83 2.59 -3.27
CA TYR A 166 -14.05 1.40 -2.45
C TYR A 166 -13.40 0.15 -3.03
N VAL A 167 -12.84 -0.71 -2.16
CA VAL A 167 -12.50 -2.09 -2.54
C VAL A 167 -13.81 -2.83 -2.84
N LEU A 168 -13.88 -3.51 -3.98
CA LEU A 168 -15.02 -4.32 -4.33
C LEU A 168 -15.23 -5.47 -3.31
N PRO A 169 -16.48 -5.89 -3.03
CA PRO A 169 -16.74 -7.02 -2.14
C PRO A 169 -16.12 -8.33 -2.65
N GLY A 170 -15.64 -9.16 -1.72
CA GLY A 170 -15.10 -10.49 -2.02
C GLY A 170 -13.63 -10.52 -2.45
N TYR A 171 -12.90 -9.42 -2.25
CA TYR A 171 -11.44 -9.36 -2.35
C TYR A 171 -10.78 -9.42 -0.95
N PRO A 172 -9.52 -9.88 -0.84
CA PRO A 172 -8.63 -10.33 -1.92
C PRO A 172 -9.07 -11.64 -2.59
N LYS A 173 -8.69 -11.80 -3.85
CA LYS A 173 -8.83 -13.07 -4.60
C LYS A 173 -7.45 -13.59 -5.02
N PRO A 174 -7.29 -14.91 -5.17
CA PRO A 174 -6.04 -15.47 -5.69
C PRO A 174 -5.87 -15.11 -7.16
N ILE A 175 -4.66 -14.75 -7.60
CA ILE A 175 -4.39 -14.40 -9.01
C ILE A 175 -4.76 -15.55 -9.96
N HIS A 176 -4.75 -16.81 -9.51
CA HIS A 176 -5.19 -17.94 -10.31
C HIS A 176 -6.66 -17.83 -10.76
N SER A 177 -7.51 -17.05 -10.07
CA SER A 177 -8.88 -16.77 -10.53
C SER A 177 -8.92 -15.92 -11.81
N LEU A 178 -7.83 -15.21 -12.13
CA LEU A 178 -7.65 -14.53 -13.42
C LEU A 178 -7.19 -15.48 -14.53
N GLY A 179 -6.89 -16.74 -14.21
CA GLY A 179 -6.45 -17.77 -15.16
C GLY A 179 -4.95 -18.02 -15.20
N PHE A 180 -4.17 -17.47 -14.25
CA PHE A 180 -2.75 -17.78 -14.12
C PHE A 180 -2.51 -19.25 -13.72
N PRO A 181 -1.47 -19.90 -14.28
CA PRO A 181 -0.94 -21.16 -13.78
C PRO A 181 -0.58 -21.12 -12.27
N LYS A 182 -0.59 -22.28 -11.60
CA LYS A 182 -0.37 -22.37 -10.13
C LYS A 182 1.06 -22.06 -9.69
N ASP A 183 2.02 -22.18 -10.59
CA ASP A 183 3.44 -21.88 -10.39
C ASP A 183 3.75 -20.38 -10.44
N VAL A 184 2.83 -19.55 -10.93
CA VAL A 184 2.95 -18.09 -10.86
C VAL A 184 2.55 -17.65 -9.46
N THR A 185 3.53 -17.20 -8.67
CA THR A 185 3.32 -16.81 -7.27
C THR A 185 3.25 -15.30 -7.05
N LYS A 186 3.64 -14.50 -8.04
CA LYS A 186 3.55 -13.03 -8.03
C LYS A 186 3.68 -12.41 -9.41
N LEU A 187 3.30 -11.15 -9.50
CA LEU A 187 3.51 -10.28 -10.66
C LEU A 187 4.48 -9.16 -10.28
N ASP A 188 5.33 -8.75 -11.21
CA ASP A 188 6.27 -7.65 -11.02
C ASP A 188 5.75 -6.32 -11.59
N ALA A 189 4.84 -6.37 -12.56
CA ALA A 189 4.15 -5.20 -13.09
C ALA A 189 2.87 -5.61 -13.82
N ALA A 190 1.97 -4.66 -14.05
CA ALA A 190 0.75 -4.88 -14.82
C ALA A 190 0.35 -3.58 -15.54
N VAL A 191 -0.30 -3.66 -16.71
CA VAL A 191 -0.84 -2.48 -17.39
C VAL A 191 -2.01 -2.84 -18.29
N PHE A 192 -3.06 -2.02 -18.22
CA PHE A 192 -4.17 -2.06 -19.18
C PHE A 192 -3.85 -1.21 -20.41
N SER A 193 -3.92 -1.83 -21.59
CA SER A 193 -3.83 -1.17 -22.89
C SER A 193 -5.23 -0.97 -23.46
N ALA A 194 -5.73 0.26 -23.38
CA ALA A 194 -7.04 0.64 -23.91
C ALA A 194 -7.14 0.39 -25.43
N ASN A 195 -6.04 0.62 -26.15
CA ASN A 195 -5.97 0.49 -27.61
C ASN A 195 -6.13 -0.97 -28.06
N GLU A 196 -5.60 -1.92 -27.26
CA GLU A 196 -5.67 -3.35 -27.57
C GLU A 196 -6.79 -4.08 -26.82
N LYS A 197 -7.50 -3.41 -25.92
CA LYS A 197 -8.48 -4.01 -24.98
C LYS A 197 -7.90 -5.22 -24.24
N LYS A 198 -6.66 -5.08 -23.78
CA LYS A 198 -5.91 -6.13 -23.10
C LYS A 198 -5.22 -5.61 -21.86
N THR A 199 -5.19 -6.44 -20.83
CA THR A 199 -4.32 -6.23 -19.68
C THR A 199 -3.11 -7.14 -19.80
N TYR A 200 -1.93 -6.54 -19.68
CA TYR A 200 -0.64 -7.23 -19.71
C TYR A 200 -0.12 -7.38 -18.30
N TYR A 201 0.27 -8.59 -17.93
CA TYR A 201 0.81 -8.92 -16.62
C TYR A 201 2.22 -9.46 -16.77
N PHE A 202 3.17 -8.90 -16.03
CA PHE A 202 4.59 -9.19 -16.16
C PHE A 202 5.10 -9.94 -14.93
N SER A 203 5.94 -10.94 -15.14
CA SER A 203 6.65 -11.66 -14.08
C SER A 203 7.96 -12.21 -14.63
N SER A 204 9.07 -11.88 -13.97
CA SER A 204 10.43 -12.17 -14.46
C SER A 204 10.63 -11.68 -15.90
N ASP A 205 11.12 -12.51 -16.82
CA ASP A 205 11.31 -12.14 -18.24
C ASP A 205 10.09 -12.43 -19.13
N ARG A 206 8.92 -12.70 -18.52
CA ARG A 206 7.70 -13.14 -19.19
C ARG A 206 6.52 -12.22 -18.96
N TYR A 207 5.56 -12.29 -19.87
CA TYR A 207 4.24 -11.69 -19.68
C TYR A 207 3.11 -12.60 -20.13
N TRP A 208 1.94 -12.34 -19.57
CA TRP A 208 0.65 -12.89 -19.97
C TRP A 208 -0.24 -11.77 -20.50
N SER A 209 -1.09 -12.09 -21.46
CA SER A 209 -2.10 -11.18 -21.99
C SER A 209 -3.48 -11.66 -21.58
N TYR A 210 -4.24 -10.81 -20.92
CA TYR A 210 -5.63 -11.01 -20.59
C TYR A 210 -6.50 -10.18 -21.51
N ASP A 211 -7.43 -10.83 -22.18
CA ASP A 211 -8.36 -10.19 -23.11
C ASP A 211 -9.57 -9.68 -22.32
N GLU A 212 -9.75 -8.36 -22.27
CA GLU A 212 -10.78 -7.71 -21.44
C GLU A 212 -12.19 -7.89 -21.99
N ASN A 213 -12.33 -8.17 -23.29
CA ASN A 213 -13.63 -8.38 -23.94
C ASN A 213 -14.18 -9.78 -23.63
N SER A 214 -13.34 -10.80 -23.78
CA SER A 214 -13.70 -12.20 -23.49
C SER A 214 -13.51 -12.57 -22.01
N GLN A 215 -12.82 -11.72 -21.24
CA GLN A 215 -12.44 -11.97 -19.85
C GLN A 215 -11.62 -13.27 -19.68
N THR A 216 -10.69 -13.52 -20.62
CA THR A 216 -9.87 -14.73 -20.62
C THR A 216 -8.38 -14.47 -20.68
N MET A 217 -7.61 -15.30 -19.97
CA MET A 217 -6.16 -15.27 -19.97
C MET A 217 -5.59 -16.14 -21.09
N ASN A 218 -4.65 -15.59 -21.86
CA ASN A 218 -3.72 -16.42 -22.63
C ASN A 218 -2.76 -17.13 -21.68
N ARG A 219 -3.01 -18.42 -21.44
CA ARG A 219 -2.25 -19.23 -20.46
C ARG A 219 -0.80 -19.51 -20.83
N LYS A 220 -0.38 -19.23 -22.07
CA LYS A 220 1.00 -19.43 -22.53
C LYS A 220 1.79 -18.12 -22.39
N PRO A 221 2.73 -18.00 -21.43
CA PRO A 221 3.53 -16.81 -21.29
C PRO A 221 4.42 -16.58 -22.52
N GLN A 222 4.59 -15.32 -22.89
CA GLN A 222 5.48 -14.87 -23.96
C GLN A 222 6.70 -14.18 -23.34
N ARG A 223 7.84 -14.14 -24.03
CA ARG A 223 8.98 -13.33 -23.55
C ARG A 223 8.62 -11.86 -23.72
N ILE A 224 8.99 -11.03 -22.75
CA ILE A 224 8.69 -9.59 -22.78
C ILE A 224 9.23 -8.96 -24.06
N GLN A 225 10.47 -9.26 -24.44
CA GLN A 225 11.09 -8.71 -25.65
C GLN A 225 10.37 -9.08 -26.97
N ASP A 226 9.62 -10.19 -27.00
CA ASP A 226 8.91 -10.63 -28.20
C ASP A 226 7.62 -9.82 -28.39
N GLY A 227 6.98 -9.43 -27.28
CA GLY A 227 5.82 -8.53 -27.27
C GLY A 227 6.21 -7.06 -27.31
N PHE A 228 7.24 -6.69 -26.57
CA PHE A 228 7.67 -5.32 -26.36
C PHE A 228 9.14 -5.17 -26.79
N PRO A 229 9.44 -5.13 -28.10
CA PRO A 229 10.83 -5.02 -28.59
C PRO A 229 11.56 -3.82 -27.99
N GLY A 230 12.75 -4.08 -27.46
CA GLY A 230 13.55 -3.09 -26.71
C GLY A 230 13.37 -3.15 -25.19
N ILE A 231 12.32 -3.83 -24.70
CA ILE A 231 12.14 -4.12 -23.27
C ILE A 231 12.59 -5.56 -22.99
N THR A 232 13.72 -5.72 -22.32
CA THR A 232 14.33 -7.03 -22.01
C THR A 232 14.32 -7.33 -20.51
N GLY A 233 14.31 -8.60 -20.12
CA GLY A 233 14.36 -8.98 -18.69
C GLY A 233 13.16 -8.51 -17.87
N LYS A 234 13.35 -8.37 -16.55
CA LYS A 234 12.31 -7.97 -15.59
C LYS A 234 11.89 -6.52 -15.76
N VAL A 235 10.58 -6.27 -15.65
CA VAL A 235 9.97 -4.94 -15.54
C VAL A 235 9.63 -4.69 -14.07
N ASP A 236 9.97 -3.53 -13.53
CA ASP A 236 9.69 -3.18 -12.13
C ASP A 236 8.36 -2.44 -11.97
N ALA A 237 7.94 -1.67 -12.98
CA ALA A 237 6.61 -1.08 -13.08
C ALA A 237 6.29 -0.74 -14.54
N VAL A 238 5.01 -0.63 -14.87
CA VAL A 238 4.56 -0.07 -16.14
C VAL A 238 3.23 0.64 -15.94
N PHE A 239 3.03 1.77 -16.62
CA PHE A 239 1.72 2.42 -16.71
C PHE A 239 1.46 2.94 -18.12
N HIS A 240 0.18 3.20 -18.43
CA HIS A 240 -0.27 3.72 -19.71
C HIS A 240 -0.73 5.18 -19.56
N TYR A 241 -0.18 6.09 -20.36
CA TYR A 241 -0.56 7.51 -20.35
C TYR A 241 -0.39 8.13 -21.74
N ASN A 242 -1.36 8.91 -22.21
CA ASN A 242 -1.36 9.54 -23.54
C ASN A 242 -0.93 8.58 -24.67
N ASP A 243 -1.56 7.41 -24.76
CA ASP A 243 -1.29 6.36 -25.76
C ASP A 243 0.11 5.72 -25.72
N VAL A 244 0.91 5.99 -24.68
CA VAL A 244 2.27 5.48 -24.50
C VAL A 244 2.35 4.59 -23.26
N LEU A 245 3.05 3.46 -23.38
CA LEU A 245 3.40 2.62 -22.25
C LEU A 245 4.76 3.06 -21.68
N TYR A 246 4.80 3.39 -20.41
CA TYR A 246 6.02 3.80 -19.71
C TYR A 246 6.53 2.65 -18.84
N PHE A 247 7.54 1.95 -19.32
CA PHE A 247 8.17 0.84 -18.59
C PHE A 247 9.29 1.35 -17.68
N PHE A 248 9.36 0.85 -16.45
CA PHE A 248 10.39 1.19 -15.48
C PHE A 248 11.24 -0.03 -15.18
N LYS A 249 12.56 0.18 -15.20
CA LYS A 249 13.56 -0.84 -14.88
C LYS A 249 14.74 -0.19 -14.17
N GLY A 250 14.89 -0.47 -12.88
CA GLY A 250 15.85 0.20 -12.02
C GLY A 250 15.72 1.72 -12.13
N THR A 251 16.82 2.38 -12.49
CA THR A 251 16.88 3.85 -12.58
C THR A 251 16.42 4.42 -13.93
N HIS A 252 15.87 3.61 -14.83
CA HIS A 252 15.51 4.02 -16.19
C HIS A 252 14.02 3.84 -16.48
N GLN A 253 13.48 4.75 -17.28
CA GLN A 253 12.17 4.65 -17.92
C GLN A 253 12.34 4.45 -19.43
N TYR A 254 11.44 3.67 -20.02
CA TYR A 254 11.36 3.42 -21.45
C TYR A 254 9.96 3.79 -21.94
N GLU A 255 9.89 4.75 -22.84
CA GLU A 255 8.65 5.11 -23.54
C GLU A 255 8.47 4.15 -24.71
N PHE A 256 7.40 3.38 -24.67
CA PHE A 256 7.06 2.38 -25.67
C PHE A 256 5.77 2.77 -26.37
N ASP A 257 5.86 2.97 -27.68
CA ASP A 257 4.69 3.21 -28.53
C ASP A 257 4.04 1.87 -28.88
N PRO A 258 2.80 1.60 -28.39
CA PRO A 258 2.10 0.36 -28.66
C PRO A 258 1.71 0.18 -30.13
N ASN A 259 1.55 1.27 -30.90
CA ASN A 259 1.15 1.22 -32.31
C ASN A 259 2.32 0.80 -33.20
N THR A 260 3.49 1.41 -33.02
CA THR A 260 4.70 1.07 -33.79
C THR A 260 5.52 -0.06 -33.19
N ARG A 261 5.18 -0.49 -31.96
CA ARG A 261 5.84 -1.56 -31.18
C ARG A 261 7.33 -1.29 -30.99
N ARG A 262 7.68 -0.04 -30.65
CA ARG A 262 9.06 0.41 -30.48
C ARG A 262 9.22 1.27 -29.24
N VAL A 263 10.40 1.15 -28.63
CA VAL A 263 10.88 2.15 -27.67
C VAL A 263 11.23 3.42 -28.43
N THR A 264 10.58 4.52 -28.09
CA THR A 264 10.77 5.84 -28.70
C THR A 264 11.77 6.69 -27.94
N ARG A 265 11.85 6.52 -26.61
CA ARG A 265 12.73 7.29 -25.72
C ARG A 265 13.12 6.50 -24.47
N ILE A 266 14.31 6.78 -23.94
CA ILE A 266 14.78 6.25 -22.66
C ILE A 266 15.20 7.43 -21.79
N LEU A 267 14.66 7.53 -20.58
CA LEU A 267 14.95 8.59 -19.60
C LEU A 267 15.34 7.98 -18.25
N LYS A 268 15.72 8.84 -17.29
CA LYS A 268 15.82 8.42 -15.89
C LYS A 268 14.43 8.23 -15.31
N ALA A 269 14.25 7.25 -14.43
CA ALA A 269 12.96 6.94 -13.82
C ALA A 269 12.35 8.14 -13.06
N ASN A 270 13.17 9.02 -12.51
CA ASN A 270 12.73 10.20 -11.78
C ASN A 270 12.42 11.43 -12.66
N SER A 271 12.43 11.31 -14.00
CA SER A 271 12.19 12.44 -14.91
C SER A 271 10.82 13.10 -14.76
N TRP A 272 9.86 12.41 -14.13
CA TRP A 272 8.52 12.94 -13.83
C TRP A 272 8.52 14.02 -12.75
N PHE A 273 9.53 14.04 -11.88
CA PHE A 273 9.52 14.87 -10.67
C PHE A 273 10.25 16.21 -10.85
N SER A 274 10.55 16.62 -12.09
CA SER A 274 11.31 17.85 -12.38
C SER A 274 12.62 17.95 -11.58
N CYS A 275 13.26 16.80 -11.35
CA CYS A 275 14.49 16.63 -10.56
C CYS A 275 15.70 16.39 -11.46
#